data_AF-A0A1M7FIP6-F1
#
_entry.id   AF-A0A1M7FIP6-F1
#
_cell.length_a   1.000
_cell.length_b   1.000
_cell.length_c   1.000
_cell.angle_alpha   90.00
_cell.angle_beta   90.00
_cell.angle_gamma   90.00
#
_symmetry.space_group_name_H-M   'P 1'
#
loop_
_entity.id
_entity.type
_entity.pdbx_description
1 polymer ?
#
loop_
_entity_poly.entity_id
_entity_poly.type
_entity_poly.pdbx_seq_one_letter_code
_entity_poly.pdbx_strand_id
1 'polypeptide(L)'
;MRNSKDILVTTTSTLEGITIKRYLKPITAHVVAGTNIFSDFIASLTDVFGGRSRNYQRQLTSLYDEATELIRAAAYELGANCVIGLKIDMDEISGKGKSMFMITAIGTAVIIDRPDEYLATGKTFERQANVDLETLNTLKIRNSILKDAMSDNLKMGADTWQFITNHQIHELYPYLLKKLAESIDSDERSIEAKTPEFIKLLIHYLDGMPKNIQHGLVSSSLLHEENHKIIPPLMDVAKTLNIIDYDLINTMISSPDFDIQKRGVKLATYDKESYNKDDLQKLKDLSNKISNSFPEQGKRTIKKQLLSKEREVWICGCGQTAEMNAYCECGKNIYGFKQLDVQPQTAEKQIQEKIGLISNFFNS
;
A
#
# COMPACT_ATOMS: atom_id res chain seq x y z
N MET A 1 19.06 -20.50 -11.53
CA MET A 1 19.08 -20.27 -10.06
C MET A 1 17.83 -20.89 -9.48
N ARG A 2 17.92 -21.58 -8.33
CA ARG A 2 16.73 -22.15 -7.68
C ARG A 2 15.85 -21.00 -7.18
N ASN A 3 14.53 -21.09 -7.33
CA ASN A 3 13.61 -20.10 -6.76
C ASN A 3 13.23 -20.54 -5.33
N SER A 4 13.02 -19.60 -4.41
CA SER A 4 12.51 -19.91 -3.06
C SER A 4 11.16 -20.64 -3.13
N LYS A 5 10.35 -20.36 -4.15
CA LYS A 5 9.05 -21.03 -4.40
C LYS A 5 9.16 -22.52 -4.72
N ASP A 6 10.34 -23.01 -5.12
CA ASP A 6 10.57 -24.41 -5.50
C ASP A 6 11.01 -25.29 -4.32
N ILE A 7 11.07 -24.73 -3.10
CA ILE A 7 11.40 -25.48 -1.89
C ILE A 7 10.20 -26.35 -1.49
N LEU A 8 10.44 -27.66 -1.49
CA LEU A 8 9.49 -28.65 -1.02
C LEU A 8 9.31 -28.49 0.49
N VAL A 9 8.07 -28.38 0.94
CA VAL A 9 7.72 -28.30 2.37
C VAL A 9 6.77 -29.44 2.69
N THR A 10 7.06 -30.19 3.75
CA THR A 10 6.21 -31.29 4.22
C THR A 10 6.03 -31.23 5.74
N THR A 11 4.88 -31.71 6.21
CA THR A 11 4.60 -31.93 7.63
C THR A 11 5.23 -33.23 8.15
N THR A 12 5.63 -34.15 7.27
CA THR A 12 6.28 -35.41 7.64
C THR A 12 7.75 -35.20 8.01
N SER A 13 8.28 -36.01 8.92
CA SER A 13 9.71 -35.99 9.30
C SER A 13 10.63 -36.66 8.27
N THR A 14 10.07 -37.43 7.34
CA THR A 14 10.80 -38.14 6.29
C THR A 14 10.05 -38.04 4.96
N LEU A 15 10.79 -38.22 3.86
CA LEU A 15 10.24 -38.31 2.51
C LEU A 15 10.44 -39.74 2.00
N GLU A 16 9.38 -40.38 1.55
CA GLU A 16 9.47 -41.75 1.00
C GLU A 16 10.28 -41.75 -0.31
N GLY A 17 11.22 -42.69 -0.44
CA GLY A 17 12.06 -42.81 -1.63
C GLY A 17 13.10 -41.69 -1.84
N ILE A 18 13.19 -40.72 -0.93
CA ILE A 18 14.12 -39.59 -1.02
C ILE A 18 15.06 -39.58 0.19
N THR A 19 16.37 -39.59 -0.08
CA THR A 19 17.39 -39.56 0.98
C THR A 19 17.71 -38.12 1.40
N ILE A 20 17.68 -37.84 2.69
CA ILE A 20 18.16 -36.58 3.27
C ILE A 20 19.70 -36.62 3.32
N LYS A 21 20.37 -35.79 2.53
CA LYS A 21 21.83 -35.67 2.48
C LYS A 21 22.40 -34.90 3.66
N ARG A 22 21.71 -33.87 4.12
CA ARG A 22 22.20 -33.01 5.21
C ARG A 22 21.05 -32.32 5.94
N TYR A 23 21.12 -32.32 7.27
CA TYR A 23 20.31 -31.46 8.11
C TYR A 23 21.06 -30.15 8.35
N LEU A 24 20.39 -29.01 8.15
CA LEU A 24 21.00 -27.69 8.34
C LEU A 24 20.73 -27.19 9.76
N LYS A 25 19.52 -26.67 10.00
CA LYS A 25 19.03 -26.26 11.32
C LYS A 25 17.49 -26.18 11.32
N PRO A 26 16.87 -26.18 12.52
CA PRO A 26 15.50 -25.72 12.66
C PRO A 26 15.34 -24.28 12.16
N ILE A 27 14.20 -23.99 11.55
CA ILE A 27 13.83 -22.67 11.06
C ILE A 27 12.41 -22.33 11.53
N THR A 28 12.16 -21.04 11.70
CA THR A 28 10.84 -20.52 12.09
C THR A 28 10.45 -19.36 11.20
N ALA A 29 9.14 -19.17 11.04
CA ALA A 29 8.55 -17.99 10.43
C ALA A 29 7.33 -17.56 11.26
N HIS A 30 7.12 -16.25 11.37
CA HIS A 30 6.06 -15.68 12.19
C HIS A 30 5.24 -14.69 11.35
N VAL A 31 3.91 -14.81 11.41
CA VAL A 31 2.96 -13.87 10.83
C VAL A 31 2.08 -13.34 11.96
N VAL A 32 1.95 -12.02 12.09
CA VAL A 32 1.13 -11.39 13.13
C VAL A 32 -0.09 -10.74 12.49
N ALA A 33 -1.28 -11.17 12.91
CA ALA A 33 -2.55 -10.59 12.48
C ALA A 33 -3.17 -9.76 13.62
N GLY A 34 -3.43 -8.48 13.35
CA GLY A 34 -3.93 -7.53 14.35
C GLY A 34 -5.42 -7.64 14.67
N THR A 35 -5.85 -6.98 15.75
CA THR A 35 -7.26 -6.93 16.18
C THR A 35 -8.20 -6.46 15.11
N ASN A 36 -7.84 -5.50 14.24
CA ASN A 36 -8.81 -4.92 13.30
C ASN A 36 -9.32 -6.00 12.34
N ILE A 37 -8.41 -6.87 11.84
CA ILE A 37 -8.74 -8.03 11.00
C ILE A 37 -9.76 -8.96 11.68
N PHE A 38 -9.64 -9.19 12.99
CA PHE A 38 -10.52 -10.10 13.73
C PHE A 38 -11.70 -9.42 14.45
N SER A 39 -11.65 -8.11 14.69
CA SER A 39 -12.73 -7.33 15.32
C SER A 39 -13.80 -7.00 14.29
N ASP A 40 -13.41 -6.68 13.05
CA ASP A 40 -14.32 -6.57 11.91
C ASP A 40 -14.97 -7.93 11.62
N PHE A 41 -14.23 -9.02 11.85
CA PHE A 41 -14.73 -10.39 11.78
C PHE A 41 -15.80 -10.70 12.83
N ILE A 42 -15.61 -10.34 14.11
CA ILE A 42 -16.62 -10.54 15.17
C ILE A 42 -17.82 -9.62 14.96
N ALA A 43 -17.62 -8.36 14.55
CA ALA A 43 -18.71 -7.46 14.22
C ALA A 43 -19.57 -8.01 13.06
N SER A 44 -18.94 -8.57 12.01
CA SER A 44 -19.63 -9.18 10.87
C SER A 44 -20.30 -10.54 11.16
N LEU A 45 -19.87 -11.24 12.21
CA LEU A 45 -20.44 -12.54 12.64
C LEU A 45 -21.75 -12.37 13.41
N THR A 46 -21.95 -11.23 14.07
CA THR A 46 -23.14 -11.00 14.91
C THR A 46 -24.45 -11.01 14.11
N ASP A 47 -24.40 -10.73 12.81
CA ASP A 47 -25.58 -10.64 11.94
C ASP A 47 -25.85 -11.88 11.07
N VAL A 48 -24.94 -12.88 11.04
CA VAL A 48 -25.06 -14.05 10.15
C VAL A 48 -24.97 -15.35 10.94
N PHE A 49 -26.13 -15.99 11.10
CA PHE A 49 -26.31 -17.33 11.67
C PHE A 49 -25.20 -18.33 11.29
N GLY A 50 -24.43 -18.77 12.30
CA GLY A 50 -24.18 -20.19 12.58
C GLY A 50 -23.60 -21.10 11.48
N GLY A 51 -22.79 -20.58 10.55
CA GLY A 51 -22.05 -21.38 9.58
C GLY A 51 -20.58 -20.94 9.53
N ARG A 52 -19.65 -21.87 9.30
CA ARG A 52 -18.21 -21.58 9.13
C ARG A 52 -18.04 -20.38 8.19
N SER A 53 -17.63 -19.24 8.73
CA SER A 53 -17.46 -18.00 8.00
C SER A 53 -16.32 -18.18 7.00
N ARG A 54 -16.65 -18.41 5.72
CA ARG A 54 -15.61 -18.62 4.69
C ARG A 54 -14.62 -17.47 4.58
N ASN A 55 -14.98 -16.25 4.99
CA ASN A 55 -14.05 -15.12 5.07
C ASN A 55 -12.97 -15.35 6.14
N TYR A 56 -13.36 -15.85 7.32
CA TYR A 56 -12.40 -16.30 8.33
C TYR A 56 -11.49 -17.39 7.80
N GLN A 57 -12.07 -18.38 7.10
CA GLN A 57 -11.30 -19.48 6.52
C GLN A 57 -10.35 -19.00 5.42
N ARG A 58 -10.77 -18.08 4.54
CA ARG A 58 -9.93 -17.49 3.50
C ARG A 58 -8.77 -16.71 4.11
N GLN A 59 -9.05 -15.91 5.14
CA GLN A 59 -8.04 -15.08 5.78
C GLN A 59 -7.05 -15.93 6.58
N LEU A 60 -7.53 -16.95 7.30
CA LEU A 60 -6.65 -17.97 7.87
C LEU A 60 -5.82 -18.63 6.78
N THR A 61 -6.42 -19.10 5.69
CA THR A 61 -5.68 -19.72 4.57
C THR A 61 -4.59 -18.78 4.04
N SER A 62 -4.88 -17.49 3.88
CA SER A 62 -3.89 -16.49 3.47
C SER A 62 -2.72 -16.37 4.45
N LEU A 63 -2.99 -16.38 5.77
CA LEU A 63 -1.95 -16.32 6.79
C LEU A 63 -1.11 -17.60 6.83
N TYR A 64 -1.73 -18.77 6.58
CA TYR A 64 -1.04 -20.05 6.44
C TYR A 64 -0.13 -20.06 5.20
N ASP A 65 -0.63 -19.56 4.06
CA ASP A 65 0.13 -19.45 2.82
C ASP A 65 1.32 -18.50 3.01
N GLU A 66 1.11 -17.35 3.65
CA GLU A 66 2.17 -16.37 3.98
C GLU A 66 3.24 -16.98 4.89
N ALA A 67 2.85 -17.65 5.98
CA ALA A 67 3.80 -18.32 6.88
C ALA A 67 4.60 -19.41 6.15
N THR A 68 3.97 -20.10 5.19
CA THR A 68 4.61 -21.12 4.36
C THR A 68 5.60 -20.50 3.36
N GLU A 69 5.28 -19.36 2.75
CA GLU A 69 6.22 -18.64 1.89
C GLU A 69 7.42 -18.10 2.68
N LEU A 70 7.21 -17.56 3.87
CA LEU A 70 8.28 -17.07 4.74
C LEU A 70 9.24 -18.19 5.18
N ILE A 71 8.71 -19.35 5.57
CA ILE A 71 9.57 -20.48 5.96
C ILE A 71 10.32 -21.08 4.75
N ARG A 72 9.73 -21.02 3.54
CA ARG A 72 10.45 -21.34 2.29
C ARG A 72 11.61 -20.36 2.05
N ALA A 73 11.38 -19.06 2.20
CA ALA A 73 12.43 -18.06 2.06
C ALA A 73 13.57 -18.30 3.07
N ALA A 74 13.25 -18.55 4.34
CA ALA A 74 14.24 -18.87 5.37
C ALA A 74 15.05 -20.14 5.03
N ALA A 75 14.41 -21.17 4.49
CA ALA A 75 15.10 -22.38 4.02
C ALA A 75 16.03 -22.09 2.83
N TYR A 76 15.57 -21.26 1.89
CA TYR A 76 16.30 -20.86 0.70
C TYR A 76 17.59 -20.10 1.04
N GLU A 77 17.53 -19.16 1.98
CA GLU A 77 18.69 -18.40 2.46
C GLU A 77 19.78 -19.29 3.07
N LEU A 78 19.40 -20.45 3.63
CA LEU A 78 20.32 -21.43 4.18
C LEU A 78 20.89 -22.39 3.12
N GLY A 79 20.47 -22.25 1.86
CA GLY A 79 20.83 -23.17 0.77
C GLY A 79 20.11 -24.52 0.85
N ALA A 80 19.05 -24.62 1.66
CA ALA A 80 18.20 -25.80 1.73
C ALA A 80 17.42 -25.97 0.42
N ASN A 81 17.00 -27.21 0.13
CA ASN A 81 16.05 -27.48 -0.94
C ASN A 81 14.79 -28.18 -0.43
N CYS A 82 14.65 -28.38 0.88
CA CYS A 82 13.44 -28.93 1.49
C CYS A 82 13.31 -28.49 2.95
N VAL A 83 12.06 -28.37 3.41
CA VAL A 83 11.68 -28.25 4.82
C VAL A 83 10.84 -29.46 5.20
N ILE A 84 11.26 -30.18 6.23
CA ILE A 84 10.54 -31.34 6.79
C ILE A 84 9.99 -31.01 8.18
N GLY A 85 8.99 -31.78 8.61
CA GLY A 85 8.40 -31.65 9.93
C GLY A 85 7.75 -30.29 10.16
N LEU A 86 7.15 -29.70 9.11
CA LEU A 86 6.43 -28.45 9.23
C LEU A 86 5.30 -28.60 10.26
N LYS A 87 5.35 -27.73 11.28
CA LYS A 87 4.28 -27.50 12.24
C LYS A 87 3.88 -26.03 12.17
N ILE A 88 2.59 -25.75 12.18
CA ILE A 88 2.06 -24.40 12.27
C ILE A 88 1.20 -24.32 13.52
N ASP A 89 1.57 -23.42 14.41
CA ASP A 89 0.84 -23.11 15.64
C ASP A 89 0.23 -21.71 15.53
N MET A 90 -0.92 -21.51 16.17
CA MET A 90 -1.60 -20.21 16.25
C MET A 90 -1.81 -19.85 17.71
N ASP A 91 -1.21 -18.75 18.13
CA ASP A 91 -1.26 -18.24 19.50
C ASP A 91 -1.98 -16.89 19.54
N GLU A 92 -2.79 -16.68 20.57
CA GLU A 92 -3.37 -15.36 20.84
C GLU A 92 -2.44 -14.56 21.75
N ILE A 93 -2.09 -13.34 21.34
CA ILE A 93 -1.40 -12.34 22.13
C ILE A 93 -2.40 -11.24 22.48
N SER A 94 -2.88 -11.23 23.72
CA SER A 94 -3.84 -10.23 24.20
C SER A 94 -3.15 -9.20 25.10
N GLY A 95 -3.36 -7.89 24.84
CA GLY A 95 -2.81 -6.81 25.66
C GLY A 95 -3.53 -5.47 25.46
N LYS A 96 -3.82 -4.74 26.55
CA LYS A 96 -4.47 -3.41 26.54
C LYS A 96 -5.78 -3.36 25.71
N GLY A 97 -6.60 -4.41 25.78
CA GLY A 97 -7.87 -4.49 25.05
C GLY A 97 -7.75 -4.80 23.56
N LYS A 98 -6.55 -5.13 23.07
CA LYS A 98 -6.32 -5.63 21.71
C LYS A 98 -5.88 -7.11 21.76
N SER A 99 -6.61 -7.97 21.07
CA SER A 99 -6.23 -9.35 20.72
C SER A 99 -5.53 -9.42 19.36
N MET A 100 -4.29 -9.93 19.34
CA MET A 100 -3.55 -10.22 18.10
C MET A 100 -3.36 -11.73 17.98
N PHE A 101 -3.34 -12.26 16.77
CA PHE A 101 -3.00 -13.66 16.53
C PHE A 101 -1.59 -13.75 15.94
N MET A 102 -0.77 -14.62 16.51
CA MET A 102 0.53 -14.98 15.97
C MET A 102 0.42 -16.37 15.34
N ILE A 103 0.77 -16.48 14.08
CA ILE A 103 0.93 -17.76 13.40
C ILE A 103 2.42 -18.03 13.31
N THR A 104 2.83 -19.16 13.87
CA THR A 104 4.24 -19.59 13.92
C THR A 104 4.39 -20.88 13.14
N ALA A 105 5.13 -20.82 12.03
CA ALA A 105 5.57 -21.99 11.30
C ALA A 105 6.96 -22.43 11.79
N ILE A 106 7.14 -23.72 12.05
CA ILE A 106 8.39 -24.33 12.51
C ILE A 106 8.69 -25.54 11.64
N GLY A 107 9.93 -25.72 11.23
CA GLY A 107 10.36 -26.91 10.50
C GLY A 107 11.87 -27.09 10.53
N THR A 108 12.38 -28.15 9.90
CA THR A 108 13.83 -28.37 9.76
C THR A 108 14.26 -28.21 8.32
N ALA A 109 15.19 -27.28 8.08
CA ALA A 109 15.79 -27.08 6.76
C ALA A 109 16.77 -28.22 6.45
N VAL A 110 16.59 -28.87 5.31
CA VAL A 110 17.40 -30.02 4.87
C VAL A 110 17.82 -29.91 3.41
N ILE A 111 18.87 -30.65 3.06
CA ILE A 111 19.28 -30.92 1.68
C ILE A 111 18.91 -32.36 1.37
N ILE A 112 18.04 -32.57 0.39
CA ILE A 112 17.62 -33.89 -0.10
C ILE A 112 18.26 -34.21 -1.45
N ASP A 113 18.43 -35.50 -1.72
CA ASP A 113 18.77 -36.01 -3.04
C ASP A 113 17.50 -35.99 -3.91
N ARG A 114 17.40 -35.05 -4.86
CA ARG A 114 16.27 -35.01 -5.79
C ARG A 114 16.69 -35.73 -7.08
N PRO A 115 16.04 -36.84 -7.47
CA PRO A 115 16.11 -37.32 -8.85
C PRO A 115 15.47 -36.26 -9.77
N ASP A 116 16.08 -36.00 -10.92
CA ASP A 116 15.58 -35.05 -11.93
C ASP A 116 14.14 -35.35 -12.38
N GLU A 117 13.65 -36.57 -12.17
CA GLU A 117 12.30 -37.03 -12.50
C GLU A 117 11.19 -36.30 -11.73
N TYR A 118 11.45 -35.82 -10.50
CA TYR A 118 10.45 -35.03 -9.74
C TYR A 118 10.27 -33.60 -10.29
N LEU A 119 11.22 -33.10 -11.10
CA LEU A 119 11.09 -31.83 -11.82
C LEU A 119 10.28 -32.02 -13.12
N ALA A 120 10.19 -33.26 -13.64
CA ALA A 120 9.51 -33.56 -14.90
C ALA A 120 8.00 -33.77 -14.73
N THR A 121 7.50 -34.09 -13.54
CA THR A 121 6.06 -34.08 -13.25
C THR A 121 5.58 -32.68 -12.88
N GLY A 122 5.80 -31.72 -13.77
CA GLY A 122 4.96 -30.53 -13.90
C GLY A 122 3.54 -30.89 -14.37
N LYS A 123 3.00 -32.04 -13.95
CA LYS A 123 1.57 -32.24 -13.94
C LYS A 123 1.07 -31.36 -12.83
N THR A 124 0.70 -30.14 -13.20
CA THR A 124 -0.34 -29.38 -12.51
C THR A 124 -1.37 -30.41 -12.07
N PHE A 125 -1.50 -30.66 -10.77
CA PHE A 125 -2.69 -31.35 -10.29
C PHE A 125 -3.84 -30.48 -10.80
N GLU A 126 -4.49 -30.91 -11.88
CA GLU A 126 -5.75 -30.32 -12.30
C GLU A 126 -6.65 -30.52 -11.09
N ARG A 127 -6.81 -29.48 -10.28
CA ARG A 127 -7.86 -29.45 -9.26
C ARG A 127 -9.11 -29.86 -10.02
N GLN A 128 -9.76 -30.95 -9.62
CA GLN A 128 -11.15 -31.17 -10.01
C GLN A 128 -11.92 -29.95 -9.50
N ALA A 129 -12.07 -28.95 -10.36
CA ALA A 129 -12.57 -27.64 -10.01
C ALA A 129 -14.09 -27.73 -9.95
N ASN A 130 -14.61 -28.27 -8.85
CA ASN A 130 -16.02 -28.24 -8.57
C ASN A 130 -16.36 -26.84 -8.04
N VAL A 131 -17.23 -26.13 -8.77
CA VAL A 131 -17.80 -24.85 -8.30
C VAL A 131 -19.01 -25.19 -7.43
N ASP A 132 -18.90 -24.94 -6.13
CA ASP A 132 -20.03 -25.12 -5.22
C ASP A 132 -21.09 -24.00 -5.39
N LEU A 133 -22.30 -24.26 -4.88
CA LEU A 133 -23.44 -23.34 -5.01
C LEU A 133 -23.14 -21.96 -4.40
N GLU A 134 -22.37 -21.91 -3.32
CA GLU A 134 -22.00 -20.66 -2.65
C GLU A 134 -21.03 -19.82 -3.49
N THR A 135 -20.04 -20.46 -4.12
CA THR A 135 -19.13 -19.82 -5.08
C THR A 135 -19.90 -19.31 -6.27
N LEU A 136 -20.82 -20.11 -6.82
CA LEU A 136 -21.69 -19.69 -7.91
C LEU A 136 -22.54 -18.47 -7.53
N ASN A 137 -23.12 -18.45 -6.32
CA ASN A 137 -23.88 -17.31 -5.83
C ASN A 137 -23.01 -16.06 -5.62
N THR A 138 -21.80 -16.22 -5.10
CA THR A 138 -20.81 -15.13 -4.98
C THR A 138 -20.50 -14.53 -6.35
N LEU A 139 -20.25 -15.37 -7.36
CA LEU A 139 -19.99 -14.92 -8.74
C LEU A 139 -21.20 -14.20 -9.34
N LYS A 140 -22.42 -14.68 -9.09
CA LYS A 140 -23.65 -13.99 -9.52
C LYS A 140 -23.77 -12.60 -8.92
N ILE A 141 -23.54 -12.44 -7.61
CA ILE A 141 -23.62 -11.14 -6.94
C ILE A 141 -22.50 -10.21 -7.46
N ARG A 142 -21.26 -10.70 -7.57
CA ARG A 142 -20.14 -9.93 -8.17
C ARG A 142 -20.51 -9.41 -9.56
N ASN A 143 -21.01 -10.26 -10.43
CA ASN A 143 -21.38 -9.88 -11.79
C ASN A 143 -22.54 -8.89 -11.82
N SER A 144 -23.54 -9.03 -10.92
CA SER A 144 -24.62 -8.06 -10.79
C SER A 144 -24.09 -6.68 -10.39
N ILE A 145 -23.25 -6.62 -9.35
CA ILE A 145 -22.66 -5.37 -8.86
C ILE A 145 -21.88 -4.66 -9.97
N LEU A 146 -21.02 -5.39 -10.68
CA LEU A 146 -20.23 -4.81 -11.78
C LEU A 146 -21.13 -4.31 -12.91
N LYS A 147 -22.16 -5.07 -13.29
CA LYS A 147 -23.12 -4.66 -14.33
C LYS A 147 -23.91 -3.41 -13.93
N ASP A 148 -24.37 -3.35 -12.68
CA ASP A 148 -25.13 -2.22 -12.16
C ASP A 148 -24.23 -0.97 -12.05
N ALA A 149 -22.95 -1.14 -11.69
CA ALA A 149 -21.97 -0.07 -11.68
C ALA A 149 -21.70 0.47 -13.10
N MET A 150 -21.54 -0.40 -14.09
CA MET A 150 -21.39 -0.01 -15.49
C MET A 150 -22.61 0.76 -16.03
N SER A 151 -23.79 0.46 -15.50
CA SER A 151 -25.05 1.12 -15.87
C SER A 151 -25.39 2.33 -14.97
N ASP A 152 -24.48 2.71 -14.08
CA ASP A 152 -24.64 3.78 -13.08
C ASP A 152 -25.86 3.63 -12.13
N ASN A 153 -26.35 2.41 -11.94
CA ASN A 153 -27.54 2.09 -11.15
C ASN A 153 -27.23 1.35 -9.84
N LEU A 154 -25.94 1.13 -9.54
CA LEU A 154 -25.53 0.43 -8.32
C LEU A 154 -25.90 1.25 -7.08
N LYS A 155 -26.66 0.62 -6.17
CA LYS A 155 -26.95 1.18 -4.85
C LYS A 155 -25.78 0.88 -3.90
N MET A 156 -25.11 1.90 -3.42
CA MET A 156 -23.97 1.78 -2.49
C MET A 156 -24.44 1.71 -1.03
N GLY A 157 -25.20 0.67 -0.68
CA GLY A 157 -25.63 0.39 0.70
C GLY A 157 -24.56 -0.32 1.53
N ALA A 158 -24.81 -0.50 2.83
CA ALA A 158 -23.90 -1.21 3.74
C ALA A 158 -23.55 -2.62 3.24
N ASP A 159 -24.56 -3.39 2.80
CA ASP A 159 -24.38 -4.74 2.25
C ASP A 159 -23.46 -4.76 1.03
N THR A 160 -23.59 -3.75 0.15
CA THR A 160 -22.76 -3.63 -1.05
C THR A 160 -21.32 -3.36 -0.67
N TRP A 161 -21.06 -2.40 0.23
CA TRP A 161 -19.72 -2.10 0.74
C TRP A 161 -19.07 -3.30 1.42
N GLN A 162 -19.83 -4.02 2.25
CA GLN A 162 -19.37 -5.22 2.92
C GLN A 162 -19.01 -6.31 1.90
N PHE A 163 -19.86 -6.55 0.90
CA PHE A 163 -19.63 -7.56 -0.13
C PHE A 163 -18.37 -7.24 -0.96
N ILE A 164 -18.23 -6.02 -1.47
CA ILE A 164 -17.10 -5.66 -2.34
C ILE A 164 -15.76 -5.69 -1.61
N THR A 165 -15.77 -5.38 -0.31
CA THR A 165 -14.57 -5.44 0.54
C THR A 165 -14.19 -6.90 0.82
N ASN A 166 -15.14 -7.70 1.31
CA ASN A 166 -14.91 -9.10 1.66
C ASN A 166 -14.52 -9.98 0.48
N HIS A 167 -14.93 -9.61 -0.73
CA HIS A 167 -14.64 -10.33 -1.96
C HIS A 167 -13.59 -9.63 -2.85
N GLN A 168 -12.94 -8.58 -2.34
CA GLN A 168 -11.82 -7.88 -3.00
C GLN A 168 -12.12 -7.51 -4.47
N ILE A 169 -13.29 -6.93 -4.71
CA ILE A 169 -13.76 -6.58 -6.07
C ILE A 169 -13.09 -5.28 -6.50
N HIS A 170 -11.82 -5.36 -6.89
CA HIS A 170 -11.00 -4.20 -7.25
C HIS A 170 -11.46 -3.52 -8.55
N GLU A 171 -12.15 -4.22 -9.45
CA GLU A 171 -12.68 -3.66 -10.71
C GLU A 171 -13.75 -2.59 -10.48
N LEU A 172 -14.33 -2.53 -9.28
CA LEU A 172 -15.30 -1.51 -8.91
C LEU A 172 -14.64 -0.15 -8.59
N TYR A 173 -13.33 -0.11 -8.34
CA TYR A 173 -12.64 1.09 -7.88
C TYR A 173 -12.85 2.34 -8.77
N PRO A 174 -12.80 2.28 -10.12
CA PRO A 174 -13.10 3.44 -10.96
C PRO A 174 -14.51 4.00 -10.75
N TYR A 175 -15.49 3.12 -10.50
CA TYR A 175 -16.85 3.54 -10.17
C TYR A 175 -16.90 4.24 -8.81
N LEU A 176 -16.15 3.76 -7.82
CA LEU A 176 -16.06 4.40 -6.50
C LEU A 176 -15.44 5.80 -6.58
N LEU A 177 -14.42 6.00 -7.42
CA LEU A 177 -13.84 7.33 -7.65
C LEU A 177 -14.85 8.28 -8.30
N LYS A 178 -15.61 7.79 -9.28
CA LYS A 178 -16.71 8.56 -9.88
C LYS A 178 -17.73 8.98 -8.81
N LYS A 179 -18.15 8.07 -7.92
CA LYS A 179 -19.09 8.39 -6.83
C LYS A 179 -18.50 9.31 -5.77
N LEU A 180 -17.21 9.22 -5.49
CA LEU A 180 -16.51 10.20 -4.67
C LEU A 180 -16.58 11.59 -5.30
N ALA A 181 -16.29 11.71 -6.61
CA ALA A 181 -16.40 12.96 -7.36
C ALA A 181 -17.79 13.59 -7.24
N GLU A 182 -18.83 12.79 -7.55
CA GLU A 182 -20.23 13.22 -7.45
C GLU A 182 -20.61 13.67 -6.04
N SER A 183 -20.06 13.01 -5.00
CA SER A 183 -20.31 13.40 -3.61
C SER A 183 -19.71 14.77 -3.26
N ILE A 184 -18.56 15.11 -3.87
CA ILE A 184 -17.87 16.39 -3.67
C ILE A 184 -18.58 17.52 -4.42
N ASP A 185 -19.18 17.22 -5.58
CA ASP A 185 -19.90 18.21 -6.40
C ASP A 185 -21.34 18.49 -5.93
N SER A 186 -21.83 17.78 -4.90
CA SER A 186 -23.17 17.98 -4.33
C SER A 186 -23.23 19.13 -3.31
N ASP A 187 -24.37 19.82 -3.21
CA ASP A 187 -24.64 21.10 -2.50
C ASP A 187 -23.96 21.27 -1.12
N GLU A 188 -23.32 22.44 -0.90
CA GLU A 188 -22.39 22.78 0.21
C GLU A 188 -22.93 22.49 1.62
N ARG A 189 -24.25 22.54 1.81
CA ARG A 189 -24.89 22.36 3.12
C ARG A 189 -24.89 20.90 3.61
N SER A 190 -24.54 19.93 2.75
CA SER A 190 -24.50 18.49 3.09
C SER A 190 -23.11 17.85 2.93
N ILE A 191 -22.11 18.62 2.50
CA ILE A 191 -20.74 18.18 2.20
C ILE A 191 -20.01 17.68 3.46
N GLU A 192 -20.12 18.40 4.58
CA GLU A 192 -19.36 18.07 5.81
C GLU A 192 -19.75 16.71 6.42
N ALA A 193 -20.91 16.15 6.09
CA ALA A 193 -21.39 14.88 6.65
C ALA A 193 -21.17 13.66 5.74
N LYS A 194 -21.24 13.80 4.42
CA LYS A 194 -21.26 12.65 3.48
C LYS A 194 -19.89 12.26 2.94
N THR A 195 -19.06 13.24 2.59
CA THR A 195 -17.74 12.98 2.01
C THR A 195 -16.80 12.29 3.00
N PRO A 196 -16.73 12.68 4.29
CA PRO A 196 -15.90 11.97 5.26
C PRO A 196 -16.30 10.51 5.44
N GLU A 197 -17.60 10.20 5.41
CA GLU A 197 -18.08 8.83 5.55
C GLU A 197 -17.75 7.97 4.32
N PHE A 198 -17.91 8.51 3.12
CA PHE A 198 -17.49 7.82 1.90
C PHE A 198 -16.00 7.52 1.90
N ILE A 199 -15.17 8.48 2.34
CA ILE A 199 -13.71 8.28 2.44
C ILE A 199 -13.38 7.17 3.42
N LYS A 200 -14.04 7.10 4.60
CA LYS A 200 -13.84 5.98 5.53
C LYS A 200 -14.18 4.63 4.90
N LEU A 201 -15.30 4.54 4.20
CA LEU A 201 -15.71 3.31 3.51
C LEU A 201 -14.73 2.93 2.39
N LEU A 202 -14.22 3.92 1.65
CA LEU A 202 -13.20 3.72 0.64
C LEU A 202 -11.87 3.23 1.25
N ILE A 203 -11.44 3.80 2.38
CA ILE A 203 -10.26 3.35 3.12
C ILE A 203 -10.43 1.89 3.56
N HIS A 204 -11.57 1.53 4.16
CA HIS A 204 -11.85 0.15 4.58
C HIS A 204 -11.86 -0.82 3.38
N TYR A 205 -12.49 -0.44 2.28
CA TYR A 205 -12.47 -1.21 1.03
C TYR A 205 -11.05 -1.44 0.50
N LEU A 206 -10.22 -0.40 0.49
CA LEU A 206 -8.83 -0.48 0.03
C LEU A 206 -7.94 -1.26 1.00
N ASP A 207 -8.15 -1.14 2.31
CA ASP A 207 -7.39 -1.88 3.33
C ASP A 207 -7.64 -3.38 3.29
N GLY A 208 -8.84 -3.80 2.86
CA GLY A 208 -9.17 -5.20 2.60
C GLY A 208 -8.50 -5.82 1.37
N MET A 209 -7.79 -5.04 0.54
CA MET A 209 -7.16 -5.51 -0.71
C MET A 209 -5.75 -6.05 -0.50
N PRO A 210 -5.26 -6.97 -1.35
CA PRO A 210 -3.83 -7.31 -1.41
C PRO A 210 -2.98 -6.05 -1.62
N LYS A 211 -1.89 -5.88 -0.84
CA LYS A 211 -1.06 -4.66 -0.84
C LYS A 211 -0.60 -4.23 -2.23
N ASN A 212 -0.27 -5.18 -3.12
CA ASN A 212 0.12 -4.87 -4.50
C ASN A 212 -1.02 -4.26 -5.33
N ILE A 213 -2.26 -4.73 -5.14
CA ILE A 213 -3.46 -4.18 -5.80
C ILE A 213 -3.78 -2.82 -5.18
N GLN A 214 -3.80 -2.72 -3.85
CA GLN A 214 -4.06 -1.48 -3.11
C GLN A 214 -3.11 -0.35 -3.56
N HIS A 215 -1.79 -0.62 -3.53
CA HIS A 215 -0.78 0.34 -3.99
C HIS A 215 -0.99 0.71 -5.45
N GLY A 216 -1.20 -0.28 -6.32
CA GLY A 216 -1.41 -0.04 -7.76
C GLY A 216 -2.61 0.88 -8.04
N LEU A 217 -3.75 0.64 -7.39
CA LEU A 217 -4.96 1.45 -7.56
C LEU A 217 -4.74 2.91 -7.12
N VAL A 218 -4.25 3.11 -5.89
CA VAL A 218 -4.10 4.46 -5.31
C VAL A 218 -3.02 5.25 -6.02
N SER A 219 -1.85 4.63 -6.28
CA SER A 219 -0.75 5.25 -7.01
C SER A 219 -1.15 5.67 -8.42
N SER A 220 -1.84 4.78 -9.15
CA SER A 220 -2.33 5.08 -10.50
C SER A 220 -3.33 6.24 -10.49
N SER A 221 -4.25 6.30 -9.52
CA SER A 221 -5.18 7.42 -9.39
C SER A 221 -4.47 8.73 -9.10
N LEU A 222 -3.51 8.76 -8.17
CA LEU A 222 -2.80 9.99 -7.83
C LEU A 222 -2.02 10.58 -9.02
N LEU A 223 -1.53 9.72 -9.92
CA LEU A 223 -0.82 10.12 -11.12
C LEU A 223 -1.74 10.59 -12.24
N HIS A 224 -2.83 9.86 -12.50
CA HIS A 224 -3.63 10.04 -13.71
C HIS A 224 -4.97 10.75 -13.50
N GLU A 225 -5.41 10.98 -12.27
CA GLU A 225 -6.68 11.65 -12.00
C GLU A 225 -6.62 13.14 -12.39
N GLU A 226 -7.53 13.51 -13.30
CA GLU A 226 -7.68 14.85 -13.86
C GLU A 226 -8.61 15.71 -12.99
N ASN A 227 -9.55 15.11 -12.26
CA ASN A 227 -10.42 15.84 -11.35
C ASN A 227 -9.66 16.26 -10.08
N HIS A 228 -9.14 17.50 -10.11
CA HIS A 228 -8.38 18.10 -9.01
C HIS A 228 -9.12 18.11 -7.66
N LYS A 229 -10.45 18.02 -7.63
CA LYS A 229 -11.23 17.96 -6.37
C LYS A 229 -11.09 16.63 -5.65
N ILE A 230 -10.79 15.54 -6.38
CA ILE A 230 -10.64 14.18 -5.83
C ILE A 230 -9.21 13.96 -5.29
N ILE A 231 -8.23 14.76 -5.75
CA ILE A 231 -6.84 14.60 -5.35
C ILE A 231 -6.63 14.78 -3.84
N PRO A 232 -7.15 15.82 -3.16
CA PRO A 232 -7.02 15.95 -1.72
C PRO A 232 -7.53 14.73 -0.93
N PRO A 233 -8.76 14.22 -1.13
CA PRO A 233 -9.20 13.03 -0.40
C PRO A 233 -8.40 11.77 -0.76
N LEU A 234 -7.95 11.60 -2.01
CA LEU A 234 -7.04 10.50 -2.37
C LEU A 234 -5.68 10.60 -1.68
N MET A 235 -5.16 11.82 -1.50
CA MET A 235 -3.95 12.06 -0.74
C MET A 235 -4.12 11.70 0.74
N ASP A 236 -5.31 11.91 1.31
CA ASP A 236 -5.63 11.52 2.69
C ASP A 236 -5.77 10.00 2.82
N VAL A 237 -6.37 9.34 1.82
CA VAL A 237 -6.41 7.88 1.72
C VAL A 237 -5.00 7.30 1.68
N ALA A 238 -4.13 7.80 0.78
CA ALA A 238 -2.75 7.33 0.66
C ALA A 238 -1.95 7.52 1.96
N LYS A 239 -2.16 8.65 2.65
CA LYS A 239 -1.54 8.92 3.95
C LYS A 239 -2.02 7.94 5.02
N THR A 240 -3.33 7.72 5.09
CA THR A 240 -3.95 6.87 6.11
C THR A 240 -3.53 5.41 5.96
N LEU A 241 -3.40 4.95 4.71
CA LEU A 241 -2.99 3.59 4.36
C LEU A 241 -1.46 3.41 4.25
N ASN A 242 -0.67 4.45 4.57
CA ASN A 242 0.80 4.45 4.46
C ASN A 242 1.32 3.99 3.07
N ILE A 243 0.63 4.42 2.01
CA ILE A 243 0.94 4.04 0.63
C ILE A 243 2.01 4.99 0.09
N ILE A 244 3.22 4.47 -0.07
CA ILE A 244 4.31 5.12 -0.78
C ILE A 244 4.88 4.23 -1.86
N ASP A 245 5.06 4.84 -3.03
CA ASP A 245 5.78 4.28 -4.18
C ASP A 245 6.84 5.31 -4.61
N TYR A 246 8.11 5.01 -4.32
CA TYR A 246 9.21 5.92 -4.63
C TYR A 246 9.42 6.11 -6.14
N ASP A 247 9.15 5.09 -6.95
CA ASP A 247 9.32 5.15 -8.40
C ASP A 247 8.24 6.04 -9.03
N LEU A 248 7.00 5.92 -8.52
CA LEU A 248 5.92 6.83 -8.86
C LEU A 248 6.24 8.28 -8.47
N ILE A 249 6.70 8.51 -7.25
CA ILE A 249 7.03 9.85 -6.77
C ILE A 249 8.14 10.47 -7.63
N ASN A 250 9.18 9.70 -7.98
CA ASN A 250 10.23 10.14 -8.90
C ASN A 250 9.69 10.51 -10.28
N THR A 251 8.71 9.74 -10.78
CA THR A 251 8.01 10.02 -12.04
C THR A 251 7.21 11.32 -11.94
N MET A 252 6.47 11.53 -10.84
CA MET A 252 5.70 12.74 -10.59
C MET A 252 6.57 13.99 -10.51
N ILE A 253 7.69 13.93 -9.77
CA ILE A 253 8.64 15.05 -9.64
C ILE A 253 9.29 15.39 -11.00
N SER A 254 9.42 14.41 -11.89
CA SER A 254 9.98 14.61 -13.23
C SER A 254 8.93 14.99 -14.28
N SER A 255 7.65 15.09 -13.90
CA SER A 255 6.55 15.41 -14.81
C SER A 255 6.70 16.80 -15.43
N PRO A 256 6.28 17.04 -16.68
CA PRO A 256 6.16 18.40 -17.22
C PRO A 256 5.03 19.21 -16.57
N ASP A 257 4.07 18.55 -15.91
CA ASP A 257 2.96 19.20 -15.22
C ASP A 257 3.36 19.55 -13.78
N PHE A 258 3.37 20.86 -13.48
CA PHE A 258 3.77 21.38 -12.18
C PHE A 258 2.83 20.97 -11.03
N ASP A 259 1.54 20.77 -11.29
CA ASP A 259 0.61 20.28 -10.27
C ASP A 259 0.87 18.80 -9.95
N ILE A 260 1.27 17.99 -10.94
CA ILE A 260 1.75 16.62 -10.71
C ILE A 260 3.06 16.64 -9.90
N GLN A 261 3.99 17.55 -10.20
CA GLN A 261 5.22 17.69 -9.41
C GLN A 261 4.92 17.99 -7.93
N LYS A 262 3.97 18.90 -7.64
CA LYS A 262 3.52 19.21 -6.27
C LYS A 262 2.92 18.01 -5.56
N ARG A 263 2.13 17.18 -6.27
CA ARG A 263 1.61 15.92 -5.73
C ARG A 263 2.76 15.01 -5.30
N GLY A 264 3.79 14.87 -6.14
CA GLY A 264 5.01 14.13 -5.83
C GLY A 264 5.74 14.65 -4.58
N VAL A 265 5.94 15.97 -4.47
CA VAL A 265 6.57 16.59 -3.30
C VAL A 265 5.77 16.34 -2.01
N LYS A 266 4.43 16.42 -2.08
CA LYS A 266 3.57 16.12 -0.94
C LYS A 266 3.67 14.64 -0.54
N LEU A 267 3.56 13.71 -1.49
CA LEU A 267 3.67 12.27 -1.21
C LEU A 267 5.03 11.87 -0.63
N ALA A 268 6.11 12.53 -1.03
CA ALA A 268 7.44 12.31 -0.48
C ALA A 268 7.54 12.53 1.04
N THR A 269 6.58 13.26 1.63
CA THR A 269 6.52 13.49 3.09
C THR A 269 5.84 12.37 3.88
N TYR A 270 5.15 11.44 3.22
CA TYR A 270 4.36 10.42 3.89
C TYR A 270 5.25 9.30 4.46
N ASP A 271 4.64 8.41 5.23
CA ASP A 271 5.31 7.28 5.88
C ASP A 271 4.91 5.94 5.24
N LYS A 272 5.80 4.95 5.35
CA LYS A 272 5.53 3.54 5.04
C LYS A 272 5.25 2.79 6.34
N GLU A 273 4.52 1.68 6.26
CA GLU A 273 4.28 0.79 7.40
C GLU A 273 5.58 0.24 8.00
N SER A 274 6.58 -0.03 7.15
CA SER A 274 7.91 -0.47 7.56
C SER A 274 8.97 0.01 6.56
N TYR A 275 10.22 0.07 7.05
CA TYR A 275 11.39 0.47 6.27
C TYR A 275 12.46 -0.61 6.33
N ASN A 276 13.06 -0.92 5.19
CA ASN A 276 14.23 -1.79 5.10
C ASN A 276 15.49 -0.99 4.69
N LYS A 277 16.64 -1.68 4.58
CA LYS A 277 17.90 -1.04 4.17
C LYS A 277 17.87 -0.49 2.75
N ASP A 278 17.13 -1.09 1.83
CA ASP A 278 17.00 -0.59 0.46
C ASP A 278 16.21 0.72 0.41
N ASP A 279 15.21 0.87 1.29
CA ASP A 279 14.44 2.11 1.41
C ASP A 279 15.30 3.30 1.81
N LEU A 280 16.38 3.11 2.59
CA LEU A 280 17.32 4.19 2.92
C LEU A 280 17.98 4.78 1.66
N GLN A 281 18.37 3.93 0.72
CA GLN A 281 18.96 4.40 -0.53
C GLN A 281 17.93 5.16 -1.35
N LYS A 282 16.71 4.62 -1.48
CA LYS A 282 15.60 5.28 -2.19
C LYS A 282 15.24 6.63 -1.59
N LEU A 283 15.24 6.76 -0.25
CA LEU A 283 15.00 8.03 0.42
C LEU A 283 16.10 9.06 0.16
N LYS A 284 17.38 8.63 0.15
CA LYS A 284 18.51 9.51 -0.21
C LYS A 284 18.39 10.00 -1.66
N ASP A 285 18.08 9.09 -2.56
CA ASP A 285 17.88 9.41 -3.99
C ASP A 285 16.71 10.38 -4.17
N LEU A 286 15.60 10.15 -3.48
CA LEU A 286 14.44 11.03 -3.50
C LEU A 286 14.74 12.43 -2.91
N SER A 287 15.46 12.50 -1.78
CA SER A 287 15.91 13.77 -1.20
C SER A 287 16.72 14.57 -2.23
N ASN A 288 17.73 13.93 -2.83
CA ASN A 288 18.56 14.56 -3.85
C ASN A 288 17.76 15.00 -5.07
N LYS A 289 16.77 14.20 -5.49
CA LYS A 289 15.91 14.53 -6.63
C LYS A 289 15.10 15.79 -6.35
N ILE A 290 14.48 15.91 -5.18
CA ILE A 290 13.69 17.08 -4.79
C ILE A 290 14.56 18.33 -4.76
N SER A 291 15.75 18.29 -4.15
CA SER A 291 16.64 19.45 -4.07
C SER A 291 17.05 20.01 -5.44
N ASN A 292 17.08 19.16 -6.46
CA ASN A 292 17.57 19.52 -7.80
C ASN A 292 16.45 19.78 -8.83
N SER A 293 15.19 19.51 -8.50
CA SER A 293 14.09 19.54 -9.49
C SER A 293 13.28 20.84 -9.48
N PHE A 294 13.48 21.73 -8.51
CA PHE A 294 12.69 22.96 -8.33
C PHE A 294 13.54 24.23 -8.34
N PRO A 295 14.05 24.67 -9.51
CA PRO A 295 14.76 25.94 -9.63
C PRO A 295 13.83 27.15 -9.40
N GLU A 296 14.42 28.31 -9.13
CA GLU A 296 13.68 29.56 -9.07
C GLU A 296 12.98 29.86 -10.40
N GLN A 297 11.67 30.04 -10.36
CA GLN A 297 10.85 30.45 -11.51
C GLN A 297 10.78 31.97 -11.64
N GLY A 298 10.95 32.69 -10.53
CA GLY A 298 10.98 34.15 -10.48
C GLY A 298 12.36 34.72 -10.80
N LYS A 299 12.41 35.94 -11.35
CA LYS A 299 13.66 36.65 -11.66
C LYS A 299 14.03 37.61 -10.53
N ARG A 300 15.18 37.39 -9.89
CA ARG A 300 15.76 38.33 -8.90
C ARG A 300 16.12 39.67 -9.56
N THR A 301 15.86 40.77 -8.86
CA THR A 301 16.17 42.14 -9.28
C THR A 301 16.39 43.04 -8.06
N ILE A 302 16.84 44.27 -8.29
CA ILE A 302 17.08 45.26 -7.23
C ILE A 302 16.09 46.41 -7.40
N LYS A 303 15.33 46.70 -6.34
CA LYS A 303 14.45 47.87 -6.28
C LYS A 303 15.14 49.00 -5.52
N LYS A 304 15.32 50.14 -6.18
CA LYS A 304 15.85 51.37 -5.54
C LYS A 304 14.76 52.04 -4.71
N GLN A 305 15.04 52.32 -3.45
CA GLN A 305 14.18 53.13 -2.58
C GLN A 305 14.69 54.58 -2.52
N LEU A 306 13.81 55.53 -2.15
CA LEU A 306 14.26 56.88 -1.80
C LEU A 306 15.26 56.78 -0.64
N LEU A 307 16.38 57.51 -0.74
CA LEU A 307 17.52 57.52 0.20
C LEU A 307 18.55 56.39 0.05
N SER A 308 18.75 55.86 -1.17
CA SER A 308 19.91 55.03 -1.53
C SER A 308 20.00 53.65 -0.86
N LYS A 309 18.90 53.15 -0.28
CA LYS A 309 18.81 51.74 0.13
C LYS A 309 18.32 50.91 -1.04
N GLU A 310 19.19 50.02 -1.51
CA GLU A 310 18.86 48.99 -2.47
C GLU A 310 18.33 47.76 -1.74
N ARG A 311 17.24 47.17 -2.24
CA ARG A 311 16.69 45.92 -1.72
C ARG A 311 16.53 44.92 -2.85
N GLU A 312 16.97 43.69 -2.60
CA GLU A 312 16.70 42.56 -3.48
C GLU A 312 15.20 42.20 -3.42
N VAL A 313 14.61 42.06 -4.59
CA VAL A 313 13.22 41.64 -4.80
C VAL A 313 13.17 40.65 -5.95
N TRP A 314 12.05 40.00 -6.20
CA TRP A 314 11.90 39.11 -7.34
C TRP A 314 10.65 39.43 -8.16
N ILE A 315 10.72 39.19 -9.46
CA ILE A 315 9.62 39.37 -10.41
C ILE A 315 8.99 37.99 -10.64
N CYS A 316 7.71 37.88 -10.31
CA CYS A 316 6.93 36.67 -10.52
C CYS A 316 6.54 36.51 -11.99
N GLY A 317 6.27 35.28 -12.44
CA GLY A 317 5.77 35.02 -13.79
C GLY A 317 4.43 35.70 -14.15
N CYS A 318 3.69 36.22 -13.16
CA CYS A 318 2.49 37.03 -13.38
C CYS A 318 2.79 38.53 -13.59
N GLY A 319 4.07 38.93 -13.62
CA GLY A 319 4.52 40.30 -13.84
C GLY A 319 4.63 41.17 -12.57
N GLN A 320 4.13 40.69 -11.42
CA GLN A 320 4.18 41.43 -10.16
C GLN A 320 5.54 41.26 -9.46
N THR A 321 5.94 42.27 -8.70
CA THR A 321 7.17 42.25 -7.89
C THR A 321 6.85 41.87 -6.44
N ALA A 322 7.64 40.98 -5.86
CA ALA A 322 7.51 40.57 -4.47
C ALA A 322 8.84 40.67 -3.72
N GLU A 323 8.76 40.87 -2.40
CA GLU A 323 9.92 40.89 -1.51
C GLU A 323 10.57 39.49 -1.47
N MET A 324 11.89 39.44 -1.22
CA MET A 324 12.57 38.14 -1.05
C MET A 324 11.96 37.36 0.12
N ASN A 325 11.76 36.07 -0.08
CA ASN A 325 11.07 35.14 0.82
C ASN A 325 9.57 35.41 1.04
N ALA A 326 8.98 36.41 0.37
CA ALA A 326 7.54 36.63 0.39
C ALA A 326 6.85 35.89 -0.77
N TYR A 327 5.56 35.62 -0.58
CA TYR A 327 4.69 35.20 -1.67
C TYR A 327 4.30 36.42 -2.51
N CYS A 328 4.22 36.23 -3.82
CA CYS A 328 3.64 37.19 -4.74
C CYS A 328 2.14 37.36 -4.47
N GLU A 329 1.54 38.45 -4.94
CA GLU A 329 0.09 38.70 -4.86
C GLU A 329 -0.74 37.57 -5.52
N CYS A 330 -0.19 36.88 -6.52
CA CYS A 330 -0.83 35.70 -7.10
C CYS A 330 -0.77 34.44 -6.19
N GLY A 331 -0.23 34.58 -4.99
CA GLY A 331 -0.15 33.55 -3.96
C GLY A 331 1.01 32.56 -4.12
N LYS A 332 1.93 32.78 -5.07
CA LYS A 332 3.07 31.88 -5.34
C LYS A 332 4.39 32.45 -4.79
N ASN A 333 5.28 31.61 -4.29
CA ASN A 333 6.66 31.99 -3.98
C ASN A 333 7.55 31.96 -5.23
N ILE A 334 8.84 32.26 -5.06
CA ILE A 334 9.82 32.31 -6.16
C ILE A 334 9.98 30.97 -6.90
N TYR A 335 9.63 29.84 -6.28
CA TYR A 335 9.66 28.50 -6.86
C TYR A 335 8.33 28.09 -7.51
N GLY A 336 7.29 28.93 -7.44
CA GLY A 336 5.96 28.66 -8.02
C GLY A 336 4.96 27.99 -7.08
N PHE A 337 5.34 27.67 -5.84
CA PHE A 337 4.50 27.00 -4.85
C PHE A 337 3.60 28.00 -4.10
N LYS A 338 2.37 27.58 -3.75
CA LYS A 338 1.45 28.34 -2.90
C LYS A 338 1.76 28.13 -1.42
N GLN A 339 1.19 28.97 -0.57
CA GLN A 339 1.39 28.89 0.88
C GLN A 339 0.88 27.58 1.50
N LEU A 340 -0.21 27.03 0.96
CA LEU A 340 -0.77 25.74 1.41
C LEU A 340 -0.08 24.53 0.78
N ASP A 341 0.81 24.74 -0.21
CA ASP A 341 1.57 23.65 -0.81
C ASP A 341 2.72 23.22 0.12
N VAL A 342 3.05 21.93 0.12
CA VAL A 342 4.29 21.44 0.75
C VAL A 342 5.47 21.98 -0.05
N GLN A 343 6.36 22.70 0.63
CA GLN A 343 7.55 23.27 0.00
C GLN A 343 8.63 22.19 -0.20
N PRO A 344 9.39 22.21 -1.31
CA PRO A 344 10.47 21.26 -1.56
C PRO A 344 11.47 21.17 -0.41
N GLN A 345 11.85 22.31 0.18
CA GLN A 345 12.78 22.38 1.31
C GLN A 345 12.21 21.74 2.57
N THR A 346 10.89 21.89 2.80
CA THR A 346 10.20 21.24 3.92
C THR A 346 10.17 19.72 3.72
N ALA A 347 9.88 19.25 2.51
CA ALA A 347 9.89 17.83 2.19
C ALA A 347 11.29 17.22 2.33
N GLU A 348 12.32 17.89 1.79
CA GLU A 348 13.72 17.48 1.93
C GLU A 348 14.12 17.32 3.39
N LYS A 349 13.82 18.31 4.23
CA LYS A 349 14.13 18.26 5.67
C LYS A 349 13.50 17.05 6.35
N GLN A 350 12.22 16.77 6.07
CA GLN A 350 11.52 15.62 6.64
C GLN A 350 12.11 14.29 6.18
N ILE A 351 12.51 14.20 4.90
CA ILE A 351 13.16 13.00 4.36
C ILE A 351 14.53 12.80 5.02
N GLN A 352 15.32 13.86 5.23
CA GLN A 352 16.61 13.78 5.91
C GLN A 352 16.48 13.36 7.37
N GLU A 353 15.50 13.91 8.10
CA GLU A 353 15.18 13.48 9.47
C GLU A 353 14.84 11.98 9.51
N LYS A 354 14.01 11.51 8.57
CA LYS A 354 13.65 10.10 8.42
C LYS A 354 14.85 9.20 8.12
N ILE A 355 15.73 9.61 7.20
CA ILE A 355 16.98 8.89 6.90
C ILE A 355 17.83 8.74 8.16
N GLY A 356 17.97 9.81 8.96
CA GLY A 356 18.73 9.80 10.21
C GLY A 356 18.17 8.80 11.22
N LEU A 357 16.85 8.83 11.45
CA LEU A 357 16.17 7.93 12.38
C LEU A 357 16.32 6.45 11.98
N ILE A 358 16.06 6.14 10.70
CA ILE A 358 16.15 4.76 10.18
C ILE A 358 17.60 4.28 10.18
N SER A 359 18.56 5.13 9.82
CA SER A 359 19.99 4.76 9.81
C SER A 359 20.50 4.45 11.22
N ASN A 360 20.08 5.23 12.22
CA ASN A 360 20.46 4.98 13.61
C ASN A 360 19.93 3.62 14.10
N PHE A 361 18.68 3.28 13.76
CA PHE A 361 18.09 1.99 14.11
C PHE A 361 18.85 0.78 13.51
N PHE A 362 19.34 0.90 12.27
CA PHE A 362 20.10 -0.20 11.64
C PHE A 362 21.57 -0.29 12.07
N ASN A 363 22.11 0.74 12.71
CA ASN A 363 23.50 0.82 13.18
C ASN A 363 23.65 0.60 14.69
N SER A 364 22.55 0.65 15.46
CA SER A 364 22.46 0.22 16.86
C SER A 364 22.30 -1.29 16.95
#